data_AF-A0A831WBY1-F1
#
_entry.id   AF-A0A831WBY1-F1
#
_cell.length_a   1.000
_cell.length_b   1.000
_cell.length_c   1.000
_cell.angle_alpha   90.00
_cell.angle_beta   90.00
_cell.angle_gamma   90.00
#
_symmetry.space_group_name_H-M   'P 1'
#
loop_
_entity.id
_entity.type
_entity.pdbx_description
1 polymer ?
#
loop_
_entity_poly.entity_id
_entity_poly.type
_entity_poly.pdbx_seq_one_letter_code
_entity_poly.pdbx_strand_id
1 'polypeptide(L)'
;MERTQEPGRSFVRGVATGAGLSLLAAGLLLYLLAALGIIRLDLLQTPQLDQLYRWLMNNLGLSVLPFGVTLLLYLHSLGRLSRSLESDRPCDEVVQLAQLTDVWISLFIGIGVIWTAIGMRSALLHALGDTGAAIQGGAFGVLQRLVDGGILTALSTTILGGAGGYLMRLLKSLRVGGRLNRYQALREADGRRRIEQLLVEIRDAASAAPGRRLR
;
A
#
# COMPACT_ATOMS: atom_id res chain seq x y z
N MET A 1 24.14 31.37 -0.64
CA MET A 1 24.17 30.47 0.53
C MET A 1 23.98 29.04 0.04
N GLU A 2 25.08 28.41 -0.36
CA GLU A 2 25.13 26.99 -0.74
C GLU A 2 24.87 26.12 0.48
N ARG A 3 23.84 25.26 0.41
CA ARG A 3 23.76 24.10 1.31
C ARG A 3 24.51 22.97 0.65
N THR A 4 25.72 22.73 1.10
CA THR A 4 26.45 21.48 0.91
C THR A 4 25.63 20.35 1.54
N GLN A 5 24.84 19.65 0.72
CA GLN A 5 24.27 18.35 1.09
C GLN A 5 25.43 17.37 1.22
N GLU A 6 25.69 16.87 2.44
CA GLU A 6 26.68 15.82 2.62
C GLU A 6 26.27 14.55 1.85
N PRO A 7 27.06 14.09 0.87
CA PRO A 7 26.71 12.99 -0.02
C PRO A 7 26.53 11.65 0.71
N GLY A 8 27.04 11.52 1.94
CA GLY A 8 26.96 10.28 2.72
C GLY A 8 25.56 9.93 3.21
N ARG A 9 24.74 10.91 3.64
CA ARG A 9 23.42 10.60 4.27
C ARG A 9 22.35 10.18 3.27
N SER A 10 22.36 10.71 2.05
CA SER A 10 21.41 10.34 1.00
C SER A 10 21.72 8.96 0.41
N PHE A 11 23.01 8.64 0.24
CA PHE A 11 23.47 7.32 -0.21
C PHE A 11 23.12 6.22 0.80
N VAL A 12 23.45 6.41 2.09
CA VAL A 12 23.13 5.43 3.15
C VAL A 12 21.63 5.19 3.27
N ARG A 13 20.80 6.24 3.16
CA ARG A 13 19.33 6.10 3.15
C ARG A 13 18.81 5.35 1.92
N GLY A 14 19.43 5.57 0.76
CA GLY A 14 19.12 4.84 -0.48
C GLY A 14 19.46 3.36 -0.39
N VAL A 15 20.64 3.03 0.13
CA VAL A 15 21.09 1.64 0.34
C VAL A 15 20.22 0.94 1.38
N ALA A 16 19.94 1.58 2.52
CA ALA A 16 19.09 1.00 3.58
C ALA A 16 17.66 0.69 3.09
N THR A 17 17.09 1.59 2.27
CA THR A 17 15.74 1.36 1.71
C THR A 17 15.73 0.26 0.65
N GLY A 18 16.76 0.18 -0.21
CA GLY A 18 16.91 -0.89 -1.18
C GLY A 18 17.12 -2.26 -0.52
N ALA A 19 18.01 -2.32 0.47
CA ALA A 19 18.27 -3.53 1.25
C ALA A 19 16.99 -4.02 1.95
N GLY A 20 16.24 -3.13 2.61
CA GLY A 20 14.98 -3.48 3.26
C GLY A 20 13.93 -4.04 2.30
N LEU A 21 13.78 -3.45 1.11
CA LEU A 21 12.87 -3.94 0.07
C LEU A 21 13.29 -5.32 -0.44
N SER A 22 14.59 -5.54 -0.66
CA SER A 22 15.11 -6.84 -1.10
C SER A 22 14.96 -7.93 -0.04
N LEU A 23 15.16 -7.60 1.24
CA LEU A 23 14.96 -8.52 2.36
C LEU A 23 13.49 -8.92 2.51
N LEU A 24 12.57 -7.95 2.39
CA LEU A 24 11.14 -8.23 2.40
C LEU A 24 10.71 -9.10 1.21
N ALA A 25 11.24 -8.84 0.01
CA ALA A 25 10.96 -9.65 -1.18
C ALA A 25 11.53 -11.08 -1.04
N ALA A 26 12.75 -11.22 -0.53
CA ALA A 26 13.36 -12.51 -0.25
C ALA A 26 12.59 -13.30 0.82
N GLY A 27 12.15 -12.62 1.89
CA GLY A 27 11.30 -13.22 2.92
C GLY A 27 9.95 -13.70 2.36
N LEU A 28 9.33 -12.92 1.47
CA LEU A 28 8.09 -13.31 0.80
C LEU A 28 8.28 -14.53 -0.10
N LEU A 29 9.40 -14.59 -0.83
CA LEU A 29 9.76 -15.74 -1.66
C LEU A 29 9.98 -16.99 -0.80
N LEU A 30 10.76 -16.87 0.29
CA LEU A 30 10.98 -17.98 1.23
C LEU A 30 9.67 -18.48 1.83
N TYR A 31 8.77 -17.56 2.20
CA TYR A 31 7.43 -17.90 2.69
C TYR A 31 6.64 -18.70 1.65
N LEU A 32 6.68 -18.31 0.37
CA LEU A 32 6.01 -19.02 -0.72
C LEU A 32 6.55 -20.46 -0.89
N LEU A 33 7.88 -20.61 -0.94
CA LEU A 33 8.49 -21.93 -1.07
C LEU A 33 8.19 -22.84 0.11
N ALA A 34 8.08 -22.27 1.32
CA ALA A 34 7.67 -23.00 2.51
C ALA A 34 6.18 -23.37 2.50
N ALA A 35 5.31 -22.44 2.11
CA ALA A 35 3.87 -22.68 2.01
C ALA A 35 3.52 -23.75 0.96
N LEU A 36 4.31 -23.85 -0.11
CA LEU A 36 4.18 -24.89 -1.14
C LEU A 36 4.78 -26.25 -0.74
N GLY A 37 5.40 -26.35 0.44
CA GLY A 37 6.03 -27.58 0.92
C GLY A 37 7.31 -27.96 0.19
N ILE A 38 7.86 -27.07 -0.65
CA ILE A 38 9.09 -27.29 -1.42
C ILE A 38 10.30 -27.25 -0.49
N ILE A 39 10.27 -26.35 0.50
CA ILE A 39 11.32 -26.19 1.50
C ILE A 39 10.71 -26.38 2.88
N ARG A 40 11.29 -27.28 3.69
CA ARG A 40 11.08 -27.26 5.14
C ARG A 40 12.02 -26.22 5.73
N LEU A 41 11.46 -25.18 6.36
CA LEU A 41 12.22 -24.15 7.08
C LEU A 41 12.82 -24.71 8.40
N ASP A 42 13.34 -25.94 8.40
CA ASP A 42 14.13 -26.50 9.52
C ASP A 42 15.48 -25.75 9.69
N LEU A 43 15.83 -24.87 8.74
CA LEU A 43 17.04 -24.04 8.78
C LEU A 43 16.96 -22.87 9.78
N LEU A 44 15.78 -22.49 10.27
CA LEU A 44 15.66 -21.46 11.29
C LEU A 44 15.72 -22.10 12.68
N GLN A 45 16.92 -22.45 13.12
CA GLN A 45 17.21 -22.89 14.50
C GLN A 45 16.88 -21.84 15.57
N THR A 46 16.35 -20.69 15.18
CA THR A 46 15.86 -19.62 16.04
C THR A 46 14.37 -19.84 16.37
N PRO A 47 14.01 -20.13 17.64
CA PRO A 47 12.63 -20.43 18.03
C PRO A 47 11.64 -19.29 17.76
N GLN A 48 12.12 -18.05 17.73
CA GLN A 48 11.31 -16.85 17.48
C GLN A 48 10.76 -16.78 16.06
N LEU A 49 11.57 -17.16 15.07
CA LEU A 49 11.17 -17.07 13.67
C LEU A 49 10.23 -18.22 13.28
N ASP A 50 10.41 -19.39 13.88
CA ASP A 50 9.45 -20.51 13.76
C ASP A 50 8.09 -20.11 14.38
N GLN A 51 8.08 -19.46 15.55
CA GLN A 51 6.87 -18.93 16.16
C GLN A 51 6.15 -17.91 15.26
N LEU A 52 6.89 -16.97 14.67
CA LEU A 52 6.33 -15.99 13.74
C LEU A 52 5.77 -16.64 12.47
N TYR A 53 6.49 -17.62 11.90
CA TYR A 53 6.03 -18.36 10.72
C TYR A 53 4.73 -19.11 10.99
N ARG A 54 4.66 -19.86 12.10
CA ARG A 54 3.42 -20.55 12.52
C ARG A 54 2.28 -19.57 12.74
N TRP A 55 2.55 -18.42 13.36
CA TRP A 55 1.55 -17.37 13.54
C TRP A 55 1.04 -16.84 12.19
N LEU A 56 1.94 -16.52 11.25
CA LEU A 56 1.57 -16.05 9.91
C LEU A 56 0.74 -17.09 9.16
N MET A 57 1.10 -18.37 9.25
CA MET A 57 0.33 -19.44 8.63
C MET A 57 -1.07 -19.58 9.23
N ASN A 58 -1.18 -19.57 10.56
CA ASN A 58 -2.46 -19.75 11.23
C ASN A 58 -3.40 -18.54 11.03
N ASN A 59 -2.85 -17.32 10.96
CA ASN A 59 -3.66 -16.10 10.96
C ASN A 59 -3.86 -15.48 9.59
N LEU A 60 -2.89 -15.57 8.67
CA LEU A 60 -2.98 -14.94 7.34
C LEU A 60 -3.00 -15.99 6.23
N GLY A 61 -2.33 -17.12 6.44
CA GLY A 61 -2.16 -18.14 5.41
C GLY A 61 -1.64 -17.53 4.11
N LEU A 62 -2.19 -17.95 2.98
CA LEU A 62 -1.75 -17.45 1.67
C LEU A 62 -1.98 -15.94 1.44
N SER A 63 -2.77 -15.26 2.26
CA SER A 63 -2.99 -13.80 2.14
C SER A 63 -1.72 -12.98 2.38
N VAL A 64 -0.71 -13.56 3.04
CA VAL A 64 0.60 -12.92 3.24
C VAL A 64 1.20 -12.49 1.91
N LEU A 65 0.96 -13.25 0.83
CA LEU A 65 1.50 -12.97 -0.49
C LEU A 65 0.97 -11.66 -1.09
N PRO A 66 -0.35 -11.50 -1.32
CA PRO A 66 -0.86 -10.24 -1.86
C PRO A 66 -0.56 -9.06 -0.93
N PHE A 67 -0.64 -9.23 0.40
CA PHE A 67 -0.25 -8.18 1.33
C PHE A 67 1.22 -7.78 1.20
N GLY A 68 2.12 -8.76 1.15
CA GLY A 68 3.56 -8.54 1.02
C GLY A 68 3.93 -7.84 -0.28
N VAL A 69 3.39 -8.32 -1.42
CA VAL A 69 3.61 -7.70 -2.73
C VAL A 69 3.10 -6.26 -2.74
N THR A 70 1.87 -6.02 -2.29
CA THR A 70 1.29 -4.66 -2.27
C THR A 70 2.07 -3.74 -1.33
N LEU A 71 2.52 -4.22 -0.17
CA LEU A 71 3.34 -3.45 0.76
C LEU A 71 4.70 -3.09 0.15
N LEU A 72 5.36 -4.03 -0.53
CA LEU A 72 6.61 -3.79 -1.25
C LEU A 72 6.46 -2.72 -2.33
N LEU A 73 5.43 -2.85 -3.17
CA LEU A 73 5.14 -1.89 -4.23
C LEU A 73 4.79 -0.51 -3.67
N TYR A 74 4.04 -0.45 -2.57
CA TYR A 74 3.78 0.79 -1.84
C TYR A 74 5.07 1.44 -1.32
N LEU A 75 5.95 0.68 -0.65
CA LEU A 75 7.21 1.21 -0.10
C LEU A 75 8.13 1.71 -1.22
N HIS A 76 8.20 0.97 -2.33
CA HIS A 76 8.94 1.37 -3.51
C HIS A 76 8.40 2.68 -4.11
N SER A 77 7.07 2.77 -4.28
CA SER A 77 6.39 3.94 -4.84
C SER A 77 6.53 5.16 -3.94
N LEU A 78 6.39 5.00 -2.62
CA LEU A 78 6.57 6.06 -1.63
C LEU A 78 8.03 6.54 -1.59
N GLY A 79 8.99 5.62 -1.69
CA GLY A 79 10.40 5.94 -1.80
C GLY A 79 10.72 6.76 -3.05
N ARG A 80 10.15 6.38 -4.20
CA ARG A 80 10.25 7.14 -5.45
C ARG A 80 9.61 8.52 -5.33
N LEU A 81 8.40 8.62 -4.77
CA LEU A 81 7.71 9.89 -4.55
C LEU A 81 8.51 10.85 -3.68
N SER A 82 9.07 10.35 -2.56
CA SER A 82 9.91 11.16 -1.67
C SER A 82 11.17 11.69 -2.37
N ARG A 83 11.77 10.92 -3.30
CA ARG A 83 12.94 11.37 -4.07
C ARG A 83 12.54 12.35 -5.17
N SER A 84 11.43 12.12 -5.87
CA SER A 84 10.94 13.04 -6.91
C SER A 84 10.62 14.43 -6.35
N LEU A 85 10.12 14.51 -5.12
CA LEU A 85 9.90 15.77 -4.40
C LEU A 85 11.19 16.48 -3.94
N GLU A 86 12.34 15.81 -4.01
CA GLU A 86 13.66 16.38 -3.74
C GLU A 86 14.34 16.91 -5.01
N SER A 87 13.96 16.43 -6.19
CA SER A 87 14.69 16.64 -7.46
C SER A 87 13.97 17.52 -8.49
N ASP A 88 13.05 18.40 -8.07
CA ASP A 88 12.29 19.32 -8.94
C ASP A 88 11.73 18.66 -10.23
N ARG A 89 11.24 17.42 -10.09
CA ARG A 89 10.71 16.66 -11.22
C ARG A 89 9.40 17.27 -11.75
N PRO A 90 9.04 16.97 -13.01
CA PRO A 90 7.76 17.39 -13.59
C PRO A 90 6.59 17.03 -12.68
N CYS A 91 5.72 18.01 -12.39
CA CYS A 91 4.60 17.87 -11.45
C CYS A 91 3.67 16.69 -11.77
N ASP A 92 3.46 16.40 -13.05
CA ASP A 92 2.56 15.32 -13.46
C ASP A 92 3.07 13.96 -12.99
N GLU A 93 4.40 13.73 -12.98
CA GLU A 93 5.01 12.52 -12.41
C GLU A 93 4.79 12.43 -10.89
N VAL A 94 4.92 13.56 -10.18
CA VAL A 94 4.76 13.62 -8.72
C VAL A 94 3.31 13.34 -8.33
N VAL A 95 2.35 13.94 -9.04
CA VAL A 95 0.92 13.70 -8.84
C VAL A 95 0.56 12.25 -9.15
N GLN A 96 1.07 11.70 -10.26
CA GLN A 96 0.82 10.31 -10.63
C GLN A 96 1.40 9.33 -9.58
N LEU A 97 2.61 9.57 -9.08
CA LEU A 97 3.21 8.75 -8.02
C LEU A 97 2.43 8.86 -6.70
N ALA A 98 1.93 10.05 -6.36
CA ALA A 98 1.09 10.26 -5.18
C ALA A 98 -0.21 9.47 -5.30
N GLN A 99 -0.88 9.51 -6.46
CA GLN A 99 -2.09 8.76 -6.76
C GLN A 99 -1.84 7.25 -6.72
N LEU A 100 -0.75 6.78 -7.34
CA LEU A 100 -0.37 5.36 -7.34
C LEU A 100 -0.18 4.84 -5.91
N THR A 101 0.39 5.67 -5.02
CA THR A 101 0.52 5.33 -3.60
C THR A 101 -0.84 5.16 -2.91
N ASP A 102 -1.85 5.95 -3.26
CA ASP A 102 -3.22 5.80 -2.73
C ASP A 102 -3.92 4.56 -3.29
N VAL A 103 -3.67 4.22 -4.55
CA VAL A 103 -4.15 2.97 -5.16
C VAL A 103 -3.61 1.77 -4.41
N TRP A 104 -2.30 1.74 -4.06
CA TRP A 104 -1.72 0.65 -3.28
C TRP A 104 -2.32 0.52 -1.89
N ILE A 105 -2.61 1.64 -1.21
CA ILE A 105 -3.28 1.65 0.09
C ILE A 105 -4.68 1.05 -0.02
N SER A 106 -5.46 1.49 -1.01
CA SER A 106 -6.82 0.99 -1.23
C SER A 106 -6.81 -0.49 -1.60
N LEU A 107 -5.85 -0.93 -2.42
CA LEU A 107 -5.66 -2.33 -2.77
C LEU A 107 -5.31 -3.17 -1.53
N PHE A 108 -4.44 -2.67 -0.65
CA PHE A 108 -4.07 -3.36 0.59
C PHE A 108 -5.29 -3.60 1.48
N ILE A 109 -6.14 -2.59 1.66
CA ILE A 109 -7.40 -2.74 2.42
C ILE A 109 -8.33 -3.73 1.70
N GLY A 110 -8.46 -3.62 0.38
CA GLY A 110 -9.31 -4.49 -0.43
C GLY A 110 -8.89 -5.97 -0.38
N ILE A 111 -7.59 -6.27 -0.37
CA ILE A 111 -7.06 -7.63 -0.19
C ILE A 111 -7.57 -8.21 1.12
N GLY A 112 -7.54 -7.44 2.21
CA GLY A 112 -8.10 -7.85 3.50
C GLY A 112 -9.55 -8.28 3.38
N VAL A 113 -10.41 -7.41 2.81
CA VAL A 113 -11.84 -7.68 2.63
C VAL A 113 -12.12 -8.92 1.78
N ILE A 114 -11.40 -9.07 0.66
CA ILE A 114 -11.57 -10.23 -0.24
C ILE A 114 -11.17 -11.52 0.49
N TRP A 115 -10.06 -11.51 1.21
CA TRP A 115 -9.60 -12.70 1.93
C TRP A 115 -10.54 -13.09 3.07
N THR A 116 -11.20 -12.11 3.69
CA THR A 116 -12.27 -12.36 4.66
C THR A 116 -13.43 -13.12 4.04
N ALA A 117 -13.87 -12.72 2.84
CA ALA A 117 -14.92 -13.44 2.13
C ALA A 117 -14.50 -14.89 1.81
N ILE A 118 -13.25 -15.10 1.40
CA ILE A 118 -12.69 -16.43 1.13
C ILE A 118 -12.64 -17.28 2.42
N GLY A 119 -12.16 -16.73 3.53
CA GLY A 119 -12.06 -17.43 4.80
C GLY A 119 -13.42 -17.77 5.39
N MET A 120 -14.40 -16.85 5.33
CA MET A 120 -15.78 -17.12 5.76
C MET A 120 -16.44 -18.19 4.90
N ARG A 121 -16.26 -18.15 3.58
CA ARG A 121 -16.76 -19.21 2.68
C ARG A 121 -16.14 -20.56 3.01
N SER A 122 -14.83 -20.61 3.23
CA SER A 122 -14.10 -21.84 3.54
C SER A 122 -14.54 -22.41 4.89
N ALA A 123 -14.75 -21.56 5.90
CA ALA A 123 -15.26 -21.95 7.20
C ALA A 123 -16.65 -22.58 7.11
N LEU A 124 -17.57 -21.96 6.38
CA LEU A 124 -18.92 -22.49 6.19
C LEU A 124 -18.90 -23.84 5.46
N LEU A 125 -18.08 -23.98 4.41
CA LEU A 125 -17.93 -25.26 3.70
C LEU A 125 -17.31 -26.34 4.60
N HIS A 126 -16.34 -25.99 5.45
CA HIS A 126 -15.68 -26.95 6.34
C HIS A 126 -16.56 -27.41 7.50
N ALA A 127 -17.38 -26.49 8.04
CA ALA A 127 -18.27 -26.77 9.16
C ALA A 127 -19.60 -27.40 8.74
N LEU A 128 -20.16 -27.02 7.59
CA LEU A 128 -21.50 -27.42 7.14
C LEU A 128 -21.50 -28.31 5.90
N GLY A 129 -20.36 -28.49 5.22
CA GLY A 129 -20.26 -29.33 4.02
C GLY A 129 -20.41 -30.83 4.30
N ASP A 130 -20.21 -31.26 5.55
CA ASP A 130 -20.47 -32.63 6.01
C ASP A 130 -21.48 -32.61 7.16
N THR A 131 -22.76 -32.73 6.79
CA THR A 131 -23.90 -32.68 7.72
C THR A 131 -23.84 -33.81 8.75
N GLY A 132 -23.24 -34.96 8.41
CA GLY A 132 -23.10 -36.10 9.32
C GLY A 132 -22.15 -35.79 10.48
N ALA A 133 -20.99 -35.22 10.17
CA ALA A 133 -20.03 -34.78 11.19
C ALA A 133 -20.56 -33.60 12.02
N ALA A 134 -21.33 -32.69 11.42
CA ALA A 134 -21.93 -31.55 12.12
C ALA A 134 -22.99 -31.97 13.15
N ILE A 135 -23.80 -32.99 12.83
CA ILE A 135 -24.84 -33.52 13.73
C ILE A 135 -24.21 -34.31 14.89
N GLN A 136 -23.15 -35.07 14.65
CA GLN A 136 -22.48 -35.87 15.69
C GLN A 136 -21.68 -35.03 16.70
N GLY A 137 -21.06 -33.94 16.25
CA GLY A 137 -20.20 -33.09 17.10
C GLY A 137 -20.95 -32.07 17.98
N GLY A 138 -22.26 -31.90 17.78
CA GLY A 138 -23.05 -30.89 18.47
C GLY A 138 -22.63 -29.44 18.16
N ALA A 139 -23.25 -28.46 18.84
CA ALA A 139 -23.05 -27.04 18.57
C ALA A 139 -21.60 -26.56 18.77
N PHE A 140 -20.90 -27.09 19.79
CA PHE A 140 -19.50 -26.74 20.05
C PHE A 140 -18.57 -27.30 18.96
N GLY A 141 -18.80 -28.53 18.47
CA GLY A 141 -18.02 -29.10 17.38
C GLY A 141 -18.16 -28.31 16.08
N VAL A 142 -19.37 -27.79 15.78
CA VAL A 142 -19.58 -26.90 14.62
C VAL A 142 -18.82 -25.58 14.77
N LEU A 143 -18.83 -24.97 15.96
CA LEU A 143 -18.05 -23.75 16.23
C LEU A 143 -16.56 -23.95 16.03
N GLN A 144 -16.01 -25.06 16.53
CA GLN A 144 -14.60 -25.37 16.37
C GLN A 144 -14.23 -25.56 14.89
N ARG A 145 -15.06 -26.27 14.12
CA ARG A 145 -14.86 -26.43 12.67
C ARG A 145 -14.98 -25.12 11.90
N LEU A 146 -15.84 -24.20 12.32
CA LEU A 146 -15.93 -22.86 11.72
C LEU A 146 -14.64 -22.07 11.98
N VAL A 147 -14.15 -22.11 13.22
CA VAL A 147 -12.89 -21.45 13.63
C VAL A 147 -11.71 -22.02 12.84
N ASP A 148 -11.56 -23.33 12.82
CA ASP A 148 -10.49 -24.06 12.11
C ASP A 148 -10.62 -23.95 10.59
N GLY A 149 -11.84 -23.81 10.09
CA GLY A 149 -12.15 -23.68 8.67
C GLY A 149 -11.86 -22.30 8.08
N GLY A 150 -11.48 -21.31 8.90
CA GLY A 150 -10.93 -20.04 8.40
C GLY A 150 -11.58 -18.77 8.94
N ILE A 151 -12.46 -18.82 9.95
CA ILE A 151 -12.99 -17.58 10.58
C ILE A 151 -11.85 -16.75 11.19
N LEU A 152 -10.93 -17.37 11.92
CA LEU A 152 -9.81 -16.62 12.53
C LEU A 152 -8.90 -16.00 11.48
N THR A 153 -8.66 -16.72 10.38
CA THR A 153 -7.90 -16.19 9.25
C THR A 153 -8.63 -14.99 8.63
N ALA A 154 -9.93 -15.11 8.38
CA ALA A 154 -10.75 -14.04 7.82
C ALA A 154 -10.75 -12.76 8.69
N LEU A 155 -10.90 -12.91 10.01
CA LEU A 155 -10.87 -11.77 10.93
C LEU A 155 -9.49 -11.11 10.94
N SER A 156 -8.43 -11.92 11.01
CA SER A 156 -7.05 -11.44 11.04
C SER A 156 -6.68 -10.69 9.75
N THR A 157 -7.08 -11.18 8.57
CA THR A 157 -6.82 -10.50 7.30
C THR A 157 -7.57 -9.17 7.19
N THR A 158 -8.78 -9.07 7.75
CA THR A 158 -9.53 -7.80 7.81
C THR A 158 -8.80 -6.79 8.69
N ILE A 159 -8.40 -7.20 9.89
CA ILE A 159 -7.72 -6.34 10.87
C ILE A 159 -6.40 -5.85 10.26
N LEU A 160 -5.62 -6.76 9.68
CA LEU A 160 -4.36 -6.40 9.04
C LEU A 160 -4.57 -5.45 7.86
N GLY A 161 -5.52 -5.74 6.97
CA GLY A 161 -5.82 -4.88 5.82
C GLY A 161 -6.29 -3.49 6.25
N GLY A 162 -7.21 -3.41 7.20
CA GLY A 162 -7.73 -2.15 7.72
C GLY A 162 -6.68 -1.35 8.48
N ALA A 163 -6.12 -1.91 9.56
CA ALA A 163 -5.13 -1.23 10.39
C ALA A 163 -3.85 -0.91 9.61
N GLY A 164 -3.35 -1.86 8.80
CA GLY A 164 -2.19 -1.67 7.95
C GLY A 164 -2.42 -0.60 6.88
N GLY A 165 -3.58 -0.60 6.23
CA GLY A 165 -3.96 0.43 5.27
C GLY A 165 -4.01 1.84 5.89
N TYR A 166 -4.59 1.98 7.09
CA TYR A 166 -4.57 3.26 7.82
C TYR A 166 -3.16 3.67 8.23
N LEU A 167 -2.32 2.73 8.65
CA LEU A 167 -0.92 2.99 8.97
C LEU A 167 -0.14 3.45 7.74
N MET A 168 -0.40 2.88 6.57
CA MET A 168 0.19 3.33 5.30
C MET A 168 -0.27 4.74 4.92
N ARG A 169 -1.54 5.11 5.16
CA ARG A 169 -2.01 6.49 5.00
C ARG A 169 -1.27 7.44 5.92
N LEU A 170 -1.14 7.07 7.19
CA LEU A 170 -0.42 7.85 8.19
C LEU A 170 1.04 8.03 7.78
N LEU A 171 1.71 6.96 7.34
CA LEU A 171 3.10 6.99 6.91
C LEU A 171 3.30 7.89 5.68
N LYS A 172 2.40 7.84 4.70
CA LYS A 172 2.41 8.75 3.54
C LYS A 172 2.27 10.20 3.99
N SER A 173 1.31 10.49 4.87
CA SER A 173 1.07 11.83 5.42
C SER A 173 2.30 12.38 6.14
N LEU A 174 2.92 11.58 7.02
CA LEU A 174 4.11 11.98 7.78
C LEU A 174 5.34 12.21 6.88
N ARG A 175 5.56 11.37 5.86
CA ARG A 175 6.75 11.49 4.99
C ARG A 175 6.62 12.55 3.91
N VAL A 176 5.43 12.73 3.34
CA VAL A 176 5.22 13.48 2.10
C VAL A 176 4.25 14.64 2.26
N GLY A 177 3.36 14.61 3.25
CA GLY A 177 2.24 15.56 3.38
C GLY A 177 2.67 17.03 3.38
N GLY A 178 3.63 17.41 4.21
CA GLY A 178 4.10 18.81 4.28
C GLY A 178 4.78 19.30 3.01
N ARG A 179 5.49 18.42 2.30
CA ARG A 179 6.23 18.76 1.07
C ARG A 179 5.30 18.84 -0.13
N LEU A 180 4.34 17.91 -0.22
CA LEU A 180 3.35 17.88 -1.28
C LEU A 180 2.40 19.08 -1.20
N ASN A 181 1.96 19.46 -0.01
CA ASN A 181 1.09 20.62 0.18
C ASN A 181 1.79 21.94 -0.22
N ARG A 182 3.07 22.11 0.16
CA ARG A 182 3.86 23.27 -0.27
C ARG A 182 4.10 23.29 -1.78
N TYR A 183 4.33 22.12 -2.40
CA TYR A 183 4.50 22.01 -3.85
C TYR A 183 3.21 22.36 -4.61
N GLN A 184 2.06 21.87 -4.14
CA GLN A 184 0.75 22.20 -4.69
C GLN A 184 0.42 23.70 -4.53
N ALA A 185 0.66 24.27 -3.35
CA ALA A 185 0.40 25.69 -3.08
C ALA A 185 1.22 26.64 -3.98
N LEU A 186 2.50 26.32 -4.24
CA LEU A 186 3.32 27.11 -5.17
C LEU A 186 2.77 27.05 -6.60
N ARG A 187 2.26 25.89 -7.03
CA ARG A 187 1.68 25.73 -8.37
C ARG A 187 0.31 26.36 -8.53
N GLU A 188 -0.54 26.31 -7.51
CA GLU A 188 -1.82 27.02 -7.55
C GLU A 188 -1.59 28.53 -7.71
N ALA A 189 -0.56 29.07 -7.08
CA ALA A 189 -0.17 30.47 -7.26
C ALA A 189 0.31 30.78 -8.69
N ASP A 190 1.16 29.93 -9.28
CA ASP A 190 1.64 30.14 -10.66
C ASP A 190 0.55 29.92 -11.72
N GLY A 191 -0.34 28.95 -11.52
CA GLY A 191 -1.50 28.73 -12.38
C GLY A 191 -2.44 29.93 -12.39
N ARG A 192 -2.73 30.51 -11.22
CA ARG A 192 -3.54 31.75 -11.11
C ARG A 192 -2.90 32.91 -11.85
N ARG A 193 -1.59 33.13 -11.67
CA ARG A 193 -0.85 34.18 -12.38
C ARG A 193 -0.93 34.04 -13.89
N ARG A 194 -0.82 32.80 -14.41
CA ARG A 194 -0.89 32.54 -15.84
C ARG A 194 -2.29 32.80 -16.40
N ILE A 195 -3.34 32.45 -15.66
CA ILE A 195 -4.72 32.76 -16.03
C ILE A 195 -4.94 34.28 -16.02
N GLU A 196 -4.47 34.98 -14.98
CA GLU A 196 -4.57 36.45 -14.91
C GLU A 196 -3.86 37.12 -16.08
N GLN A 197 -2.66 36.66 -16.46
CA GLN A 197 -1.94 37.16 -17.63
C GLN A 197 -2.72 36.94 -18.94
N LEU A 198 -3.25 35.74 -19.16
CA LEU A 198 -4.05 35.44 -20.34
C LEU A 198 -5.34 36.27 -20.39
N LEU A 199 -5.98 36.51 -19.24
CA LEU A 199 -7.17 37.37 -19.16
C LEU A 199 -6.83 38.83 -19.47
N VAL A 200 -5.67 39.32 -19.02
CA VAL A 200 -5.17 40.65 -19.37
C VAL A 200 -4.89 40.74 -20.87
N GLU A 201 -4.19 39.76 -21.45
CA GLU A 201 -3.93 39.72 -22.89
C GLU A 201 -5.21 39.68 -23.73
N ILE A 202 -6.19 38.86 -23.35
CA ILE A 202 -7.49 38.78 -24.02
C ILE A 202 -8.24 40.11 -23.90
N ARG A 203 -8.25 40.72 -22.72
CA ARG A 203 -8.89 42.03 -22.50
C ARG A 203 -8.25 43.12 -23.34
N ASP A 204 -6.92 43.16 -23.38
CA ASP A 204 -6.17 44.17 -24.09
C ASP A 204 -6.28 43.98 -25.63
N ALA A 205 -6.35 42.73 -26.10
CA ALA A 205 -6.68 42.42 -27.48
C ALA A 205 -8.12 42.83 -27.85
N ALA A 206 -9.08 42.64 -26.93
CA ALA A 206 -10.47 43.03 -27.13
C ALA A 206 -10.67 44.55 -27.14
N SER A 207 -9.90 45.31 -26.36
CA SER A 207 -9.95 46.78 -26.35
C SER A 207 -9.15 47.44 -27.48
N ALA A 208 -8.12 46.75 -28.00
CA ALA A 208 -7.39 47.18 -29.20
C ALA A 208 -8.14 46.89 -30.51
N ALA A 209 -9.17 46.03 -30.49
CA ALA A 209 -10.03 45.79 -31.64
C ALA A 209 -10.91 47.03 -31.91
N PRO A 210 -10.68 47.80 -32.98
CA PRO A 210 -11.52 48.94 -33.30
C PRO A 210 -12.91 48.41 -33.60
N GLY A 211 -13.93 49.02 -32.98
CA GLY A 211 -15.32 48.62 -33.10
C GLY A 211 -15.69 48.27 -34.54
N ARG A 212 -15.82 46.97 -34.80
CA ARG A 212 -16.44 46.45 -36.02
C ARG A 212 -17.92 46.78 -35.88
N ARG A 213 -18.27 48.05 -36.15
CA ARG A 213 -19.64 48.49 -36.37
C ARG A 213 -20.15 47.62 -37.50
N LEU A 214 -20.97 46.65 -37.14
CA LEU A 214 -21.83 45.92 -38.05
C LEU A 214 -22.71 46.99 -38.71
N ARG A 215 -22.36 47.33 -39.96
CA ARG A 215 -23.27 47.97 -40.91
C ARG A 215 -24.13 46.88 -41.52
#